data_AF-A0A914EKQ4-F1
#
_entry.id   AF-A0A914EKQ4-F1
#
_cell.length_a   1.000
_cell.length_b   1.000
_cell.length_c   1.000
_cell.angle_alpha   90.00
_cell.angle_beta   90.00
_cell.angle_gamma   90.00
#
_symmetry.space_group_name_H-M   'P 1'
#
loop_
_entity.id
_entity.type
_entity.pdbx_description
1 polymer ?
#
loop_
_entity_poly.entity_id
_entity_poly.type
_entity_poly.pdbx_seq_one_letter_code
_entity_poly.pdbx_strand_id
1 'polypeptide(L)'
;MTMLTDYEVPTDLAWEIDRSRLKLCDVLGEGAFGEVWRGILRPKYAKENDKSAKEIPVAVKKLKPSAQEKELIILVGEMQIFKSIGEHKNVLKLIGCCTGLGPLFVILELCPYGNLR
;
A
#
# COMPACT_ATOMS: atom_id res chain seq x y z
N MET A 1 -3.07 26.26 -6.31
CA MET A 1 -2.72 25.00 -6.98
C MET A 1 -2.72 23.95 -5.89
N THR A 2 -3.86 23.28 -5.68
CA THR A 2 -4.01 22.28 -4.61
C THR A 2 -3.18 21.08 -5.02
N MET A 3 -2.21 20.70 -4.21
CA MET A 3 -1.39 19.53 -4.49
C MET A 3 -2.22 18.30 -4.08
N LEU A 4 -2.08 17.17 -4.76
CA LEU A 4 -2.79 15.93 -4.36
C LEU A 4 -2.49 15.50 -2.93
N THR A 5 -1.38 15.98 -2.37
CA THR A 5 -0.98 15.81 -0.97
C THR A 5 -1.94 16.47 0.02
N ASP A 6 -2.79 17.39 -0.42
CA ASP A 6 -3.74 18.12 0.42
C ASP A 6 -5.07 17.36 0.59
N TYR A 7 -5.26 16.26 -0.16
CA TYR A 7 -6.46 15.43 -0.06
C TYR A 7 -6.30 14.41 1.07
N GLU A 8 -6.92 14.69 2.22
CA GLU A 8 -6.87 13.81 3.37
C GLU A 8 -7.85 12.63 3.21
N VAL A 9 -7.32 11.47 2.83
CA VAL A 9 -8.09 10.22 2.90
C VAL A 9 -8.33 9.90 4.38
N PRO A 10 -9.60 9.75 4.82
CA PRO A 10 -9.91 9.46 6.22
C PRO A 10 -9.19 8.21 6.72
N THR A 11 -8.57 8.34 7.88
CA THR A 11 -7.83 7.22 8.50
C THR A 11 -8.77 6.20 9.11
N ASP A 12 -8.49 4.94 8.82
CA ASP A 12 -9.17 3.79 9.37
C ASP A 12 -8.18 2.96 10.17
N LEU A 13 -8.26 3.10 11.50
CA LEU A 13 -7.30 2.52 12.44
C LEU A 13 -7.20 0.98 12.35
N ALA A 14 -8.22 0.30 11.83
CA ALA A 14 -8.18 -1.15 11.66
C ALA A 14 -7.20 -1.57 10.55
N TRP A 15 -7.00 -0.70 9.56
CA TRP A 15 -6.16 -0.96 8.39
C TRP A 15 -4.90 -0.10 8.34
N GLU A 16 -4.79 0.90 9.22
CA GLU A 16 -3.68 1.84 9.20
C GLU A 16 -2.36 1.18 9.62
N ILE A 17 -1.35 1.36 8.79
CA ILE A 17 0.03 0.95 9.03
C ILE A 17 0.87 2.19 9.27
N ASP A 18 1.58 2.19 10.39
CA ASP A 18 2.63 3.18 10.63
C ASP A 18 3.68 3.12 9.51
N ARG A 19 3.78 4.22 8.76
CA ARG A 19 4.68 4.40 7.61
C ARG A 19 6.13 4.11 7.96
N SER A 20 6.57 4.33 9.21
CA SER A 20 7.94 4.07 9.66
C SER A 20 8.33 2.59 9.55
N ARG A 21 7.33 1.68 9.58
CA ARG A 21 7.51 0.23 9.46
C ARG A 21 7.57 -0.24 8.02
N LEU A 22 7.23 0.61 7.06
CA LEU A 22 7.19 0.27 5.64
C LEU A 22 8.40 0.86 4.91
N LYS A 23 9.21 -0.01 4.33
CA LYS A 23 10.32 0.38 3.44
C LYS A 23 9.96 0.03 2.00
N LEU A 24 9.94 1.03 1.11
CA LEU A 24 9.83 0.80 -0.33
C LEU A 24 11.19 0.36 -0.91
N CYS A 25 11.16 -0.57 -1.85
CA CYS A 25 12.33 -1.13 -2.52
C CYS A 25 12.31 -0.79 -4.02
N ASP A 26 12.11 -1.77 -4.88
CA ASP A 26 12.06 -1.66 -6.35
C ASP A 26 10.62 -1.52 -6.89
N VAL A 27 10.47 -0.96 -8.08
CA VAL A 27 9.20 -0.95 -8.82
C VAL A 27 8.97 -2.33 -9.43
N LEU A 28 7.83 -2.96 -9.11
CA LEU A 28 7.39 -4.23 -9.68
C LEU A 28 6.64 -4.05 -11.00
N GLY A 29 5.94 -2.94 -11.14
CA GLY A 29 5.17 -2.65 -12.34
C GLY A 29 4.55 -1.27 -12.32
N GLU A 30 4.24 -0.79 -13.52
CA GLU A 30 3.64 0.51 -13.75
C GLU A 30 2.35 0.31 -14.54
N GLY A 31 1.26 0.91 -14.06
CA GLY A 31 -0.03 0.85 -14.72
C GLY A 31 -0.56 2.23 -15.08
N ALA A 32 -1.74 2.26 -15.68
CA ALA A 32 -2.46 3.49 -15.99
C ALA A 32 -2.83 4.29 -14.72
N PHE A 33 -2.95 3.63 -13.57
CA PHE A 33 -3.49 4.20 -12.34
C PHE A 33 -2.44 4.47 -11.25
N GLY A 34 -1.16 4.17 -11.52
CA GLY A 34 -0.08 4.32 -10.55
C GLY A 34 1.07 3.33 -10.72
N GLU A 35 1.85 3.18 -9.67
CA GLU A 35 3.00 2.28 -9.58
C GLU A 35 2.75 1.23 -8.50
N VAL A 36 3.25 0.03 -8.76
CA VAL A 36 3.33 -1.04 -7.76
C VAL A 36 4.80 -1.21 -7.40
N TRP A 37 5.11 -1.04 -6.12
CA TRP A 37 6.45 -1.19 -5.57
C TRP A 37 6.53 -2.47 -4.74
N ARG A 38 7.68 -3.12 -4.74
CA ARG A 38 8.05 -4.07 -3.71
C ARG A 38 8.30 -3.27 -2.44
N GLY A 39 7.78 -3.77 -1.32
CA GLY A 39 8.04 -3.22 0.00
C GLY A 39 8.41 -4.29 1.00
N ILE A 40 9.00 -3.84 2.09
CA ILE A 40 9.30 -4.62 3.28
C ILE A 40 8.57 -3.99 4.46
N LEU A 41 7.69 -4.77 5.09
CA LEU A 41 6.91 -4.35 6.25
C LEU A 41 7.45 -5.01 7.52
N ARG A 42 7.80 -4.19 8.52
CA ARG A 42 8.19 -4.68 9.84
C ARG A 42 6.98 -5.03 10.71
N PRO A 43 7.05 -6.10 11.53
CA PRO A 43 6.01 -6.43 12.51
C PRO A 43 5.74 -5.29 13.49
N LYS A 44 4.48 -5.15 13.93
CA LYS A 44 4.03 -4.07 14.83
C LYS A 44 4.80 -4.01 16.15
N TYR A 45 5.23 -5.16 16.66
CA TYR A 45 5.89 -5.29 17.96
C TYR A 45 7.41 -5.53 17.86
N ALA A 46 7.97 -5.40 16.65
CA ALA A 46 9.42 -5.51 16.48
C ALA A 46 10.10 -4.31 17.14
N LYS A 47 11.12 -4.54 17.97
CA LYS A 47 11.94 -3.45 18.52
C LYS A 47 12.69 -2.76 17.39
N GLU A 48 12.93 -1.46 17.55
CA GLU A 48 13.83 -0.72 16.67
C GLU A 48 15.20 -1.40 16.66
N ASN A 49 15.73 -1.72 15.47
CA ASN A 49 16.95 -2.51 15.24
C ASN A 49 16.90 -4.01 15.58
N ASP A 50 15.73 -4.59 15.84
CA ASP A 50 15.59 -6.03 15.93
C ASP A 50 15.74 -6.68 14.55
N LYS A 51 16.92 -7.25 14.29
CA LYS A 51 17.24 -7.97 13.06
C LYS A 51 16.65 -9.38 13.02
N SER A 52 16.15 -9.90 14.15
CA SER A 52 15.49 -11.20 14.21
C SER A 52 14.00 -11.13 13.85
N ALA A 53 13.42 -9.93 13.87
CA ALA A 53 12.03 -9.71 13.48
C ALA A 53 11.81 -10.14 12.02
N LYS A 54 10.90 -11.09 11.82
CA LYS A 54 10.55 -11.61 10.49
C LYS A 54 9.87 -10.51 9.67
N GLU A 55 10.62 -9.93 8.74
CA GLU A 55 10.14 -8.96 7.78
C GLU A 55 9.13 -9.60 6.81
N ILE A 56 8.10 -8.84 6.44
CA ILE A 56 7.03 -9.30 5.56
C ILE A 56 7.20 -8.60 4.21
N PRO A 57 7.51 -9.35 3.12
CA PRO A 57 7.51 -8.77 1.79
C PRO A 57 6.08 -8.45 1.35
N VAL A 58 5.88 -7.26 0.81
CA VAL A 58 4.57 -6.73 0.41
C VAL A 58 4.64 -6.08 -0.97
N ALA A 59 3.48 -5.95 -1.62
CA ALA A 59 3.32 -5.09 -2.78
C ALA A 59 2.64 -3.79 -2.34
N VAL A 60 3.18 -2.64 -2.73
CA VAL A 60 2.67 -1.33 -2.35
C VAL A 60 2.22 -0.60 -3.60
N LYS A 61 0.91 -0.40 -3.72
CA LYS A 61 0.35 0.42 -4.80
C LYS A 61 0.29 1.88 -4.33
N LYS A 62 0.83 2.77 -5.15
CA LYS A 62 0.86 4.21 -4.92
C LYS A 62 0.65 4.98 -6.21
N LEU A 63 0.29 6.25 -6.09
CA LEU A 63 0.25 7.16 -7.23
C LEU A 63 1.66 7.58 -7.67
N LYS A 64 1.78 7.89 -8.95
CA LYS A 64 2.96 8.57 -9.51
C LYS A 64 2.98 10.03 -9.05
N PRO A 65 4.15 10.69 -9.02
CA PRO A 65 4.23 12.12 -8.75
C PRO A 65 3.41 12.98 -9.73
N SER A 66 3.20 12.50 -10.96
CA SER A 66 2.43 13.17 -12.02
C SER A 66 0.95 12.81 -12.04
N ALA A 67 0.45 12.02 -11.07
CA ALA A 67 -0.95 11.65 -11.00
C ALA A 67 -1.85 12.89 -10.86
N GLN A 68 -3.10 12.75 -11.26
CA GLN A 68 -4.17 13.73 -11.12
C GLN A 68 -5.18 13.23 -10.08
N GLU A 69 -6.15 14.09 -9.73
CA GLU A 69 -7.15 13.80 -8.71
C GLU A 69 -8.02 12.59 -9.04
N LYS A 70 -8.32 12.39 -10.34
CA LYS A 70 -9.05 11.21 -10.80
C LYS A 70 -8.32 9.89 -10.46
N GLU A 71 -6.99 9.83 -10.56
CA GLU A 71 -6.24 8.62 -10.21
C GLU A 71 -6.27 8.37 -8.70
N LEU A 72 -6.28 9.43 -7.88
CA LEU A 72 -6.47 9.29 -6.43
C LEU A 72 -7.83 8.69 -6.09
N ILE A 73 -8.91 9.19 -6.69
CA ILE A 73 -10.26 8.64 -6.47
C ILE A 73 -10.32 7.16 -6.85
N ILE A 74 -9.69 6.78 -7.97
CA ILE A 74 -9.61 5.38 -8.41
C ILE A 74 -8.86 4.53 -7.37
N LEU A 75 -7.69 4.98 -6.90
CA LEU A 75 -6.90 4.23 -5.91
C LEU A 75 -7.62 4.11 -4.56
N VAL A 76 -8.33 5.15 -4.13
CA VAL A 76 -9.20 5.11 -2.93
C VAL A 76 -10.33 4.09 -3.14
N GLY A 77 -10.97 4.08 -4.31
CA GLY A 77 -12.01 3.10 -4.63
C GLY A 77 -11.50 1.66 -4.57
N GLU A 78 -10.34 1.39 -5.16
CA GLU A 78 -9.68 0.07 -5.07
C GLU A 78 -9.38 -0.33 -3.62
N MET A 79 -8.85 0.59 -2.81
CA MET A 79 -8.61 0.37 -1.39
C MET A 79 -9.89 -0.07 -0.66
N GLN A 80 -11.01 0.60 -0.91
CA GLN A 80 -12.29 0.26 -0.28
C GLN A 80 -12.82 -1.11 -0.74
N ILE A 81 -12.62 -1.47 -2.00
CA ILE A 81 -12.97 -2.80 -2.52
C ILE A 81 -12.15 -3.88 -1.81
N PHE A 82 -10.84 -3.68 -1.66
CA PHE A 82 -9.98 -4.62 -0.94
C PHE A 82 -10.40 -4.78 0.53
N LYS A 83 -10.79 -3.70 1.21
CA LYS A 83 -11.32 -3.75 2.58
C LYS A 83 -12.62 -4.55 2.66
N SER A 84 -13.51 -4.43 1.67
CA SER A 84 -14.84 -5.06 1.71
C SER A 84 -14.81 -6.56 1.38
N ILE A 85 -13.87 -7.01 0.53
CA ILE A 85 -13.71 -8.42 0.18
C ILE A 85 -13.24 -9.25 1.39
N GLY A 86 -12.37 -8.69 2.23
CA GLY A 86 -11.75 -9.42 3.33
C GLY A 86 -10.69 -10.42 2.86
N GLU A 87 -10.61 -11.58 3.52
CA GLU A 87 -9.59 -12.60 3.26
C GLU A 87 -10.17 -13.81 2.55
N HIS A 88 -9.57 -14.18 1.41
CA HIS A 88 -9.92 -15.40 0.68
C HIS A 88 -8.68 -15.98 -0.02
N LYS A 89 -8.53 -17.30 -0.01
CA LYS A 89 -7.33 -18.02 -0.50
C LYS A 89 -6.92 -17.75 -1.96
N ASN A 90 -7.87 -17.31 -2.79
CA ASN A 90 -7.67 -17.07 -4.22
C ASN A 90 -7.82 -15.59 -4.60
N VAL A 91 -7.93 -14.70 -3.63
CA VAL A 91 -8.05 -13.25 -3.86
C VAL A 91 -6.91 -12.55 -3.17
N LEU A 92 -6.28 -11.63 -3.88
CA LEU A 92 -5.16 -10.86 -3.36
C LEU A 92 -5.55 -10.14 -2.07
N LYS A 93 -4.84 -10.43 -0.99
CA LYS A 93 -5.14 -9.93 0.34
C LYS A 93 -4.63 -8.50 0.56
N LEU A 94 -5.47 -7.68 1.19
CA LEU A 94 -5.06 -6.42 1.81
C LEU A 94 -4.34 -6.67 3.13
N ILE A 95 -3.14 -6.13 3.26
CA ILE A 95 -2.36 -6.15 4.51
C ILE A 95 -2.65 -4.89 5.33
N GLY A 96 -2.82 -3.75 4.66
CA GLY A 96 -3.14 -2.48 5.30
C GLY A 96 -2.96 -1.30 4.36
N CYS A 97 -3.05 -0.10 4.92
CA CYS A 97 -2.96 1.16 4.18
C CYS A 97 -2.12 2.16 4.97
N CYS A 98 -1.51 3.11 4.27
CA CYS A 98 -1.03 4.34 4.90
C CYS A 98 -1.85 5.51 4.35
N THR A 99 -2.66 6.11 5.22
CA THR A 99 -3.54 7.25 4.95
C THR A 99 -3.08 8.50 5.73
N GLY A 100 -3.88 9.56 5.76
CA GLY A 100 -3.55 10.79 6.48
C GLY A 100 -2.36 11.56 5.89
N LEU A 101 -1.41 11.96 6.75
CA LEU A 101 -0.26 12.80 6.36
C LEU A 101 0.74 12.03 5.48
N GLY A 102 0.58 12.17 4.17
CA GLY A 102 1.49 11.62 3.16
C GLY A 102 0.77 10.92 2.00
N PRO A 103 1.51 10.40 1.00
CA PRO A 103 0.91 9.73 -0.14
C PRO A 103 0.12 8.50 0.28
N LEU A 104 -1.03 8.25 -0.35
CA LEU A 104 -1.80 7.04 -0.13
C LEU A 104 -0.99 5.82 -0.57
N PHE A 105 -0.78 4.87 0.35
CA PHE A 105 -0.23 3.55 0.07
C PHE A 105 -1.27 2.48 0.34
N VAL A 106 -1.55 1.65 -0.66
CA VAL A 106 -2.36 0.43 -0.51
C VAL A 106 -1.41 -0.75 -0.47
N ILE A 107 -1.34 -1.44 0.67
CA ILE A 107 -0.34 -2.46 0.95
C ILE A 107 -1.01 -3.83 0.85
N LEU A 108 -0.61 -4.60 -0.15
CA LEU A 108 -1.15 -5.89 -0.52
C LEU A 108 -0.11 -6.98 -0.24
N GLU A 109 -0.57 -8.22 -0.16
CA GLU A 109 0.37 -9.35 -0.15
C GLU A 109 1.19 -9.38 -1.45
N LEU A 110 2.44 -9.86 -1.34
CA LEU A 110 3.29 -10.00 -2.51
C LEU A 110 3.10 -11.38 -3.15
N CYS A 111 2.67 -11.41 -4.41
CA CYS A 111 2.70 -12.63 -5.23
C CYS A 111 4.11 -12.86 -5.78
N PRO A 112 4.87 -13.88 -5.32
CA PRO A 112 6.28 -14.03 -5.69
C PRO A 112 6.49 -14.42 -7.16
N TYR A 113 5.49 -15.02 -7.79
CA TYR A 113 5.56 -15.48 -9.18
C TYR A 113 4.96 -14.48 -10.18
N GLY A 114 4.57 -13.29 -9.72
CA GLY A 114 4.02 -12.26 -10.59
C GLY A 114 2.59 -12.56 -11.06
N ASN A 115 2.29 -12.16 -12.29
CA ASN A 115 0.97 -12.31 -12.89
C ASN A 115 0.81 -13.67 -13.60
N LEU A 116 -0.42 -14.03 -13.96
CA LEU A 116 -0.77 -15.32 -14.58
C LEU A 116 -0.74 -15.29 -16.13
N ARG A 117 -0.18 -14.25 -16.77
CA ARG A 117 -0.12 -14.15 -18.24
C ARG A 117 1.10 -14.85 -18.83
#